data_AF-A0A3B8W5P2-F1
#
_entry.id   AF-A0A3B8W5P2-F1
#
_cell.length_a   1.000
_cell.length_b   1.000
_cell.length_c   1.000
_cell.angle_alpha   90.00
_cell.angle_beta   90.00
_cell.angle_gamma   90.00
#
_symmetry.space_group_name_H-M   'P 1'
#
loop_
_entity.id
_entity.type
_entity.pdbx_description
1 polymer ?
#
loop_
_entity_poly.entity_id
_entity_poly.type
_entity_poly.pdbx_seq_one_letter_code
_entity_poly.pdbx_strand_id
1 'polypeptide(L)'
;MNHKLLSSGVALLLLSTQYACTDTNQIQTTNYAYDLSFNDLASTWDEGMPLGNSIIGALIWEKGNKLRMSLDRVDLWDLRDSPITSDPDFSFKYVQEQVRKKDYKPVQDKFDAPYEELPAPSKIPGAALEFNVDALGNVKQNRLHLKEAVNEVEWENGTRMLSFVHAEQPVGWFIFENLTDSLPMNLIPPVYQKQADDKGDQSSVSGLSLGRLGYEQGTLNTDGNKIVFDQKGWDDFTYQVAVKWKQEGNKLIGVWSITSSLVDEKASQLVEDALQRDIYADFNSHNDWWKNFWSKSEISIPDSVIEKQYYNEIYKLGSTARENSYPISLQAVWTADNGQLPP
;
A
#
# COMPACT_ATOMS: atom_id res chain seq x y z
N MET A 1 -49.02 -74.41 14.55
CA MET A 1 -47.87 -73.60 15.05
C MET A 1 -47.42 -72.71 13.91
N ASN A 2 -47.68 -71.40 14.06
CA ASN A 2 -47.52 -70.38 13.01
C ASN A 2 -46.07 -69.89 12.93
N HIS A 3 -45.47 -69.93 11.75
CA HIS A 3 -44.25 -69.18 11.42
C HIS A 3 -44.62 -67.78 10.92
N LYS A 4 -44.23 -66.74 11.67
CA LYS A 4 -44.24 -65.35 11.21
C LYS A 4 -42.87 -65.04 10.58
N LEU A 5 -42.86 -64.65 9.31
CA LEU A 5 -41.75 -63.90 8.71
C LEU A 5 -41.83 -62.44 9.18
N LEU A 6 -40.72 -61.91 9.69
CA LEU A 6 -40.49 -60.46 9.80
C LEU A 6 -39.47 -60.07 8.73
N SER A 7 -39.87 -59.24 7.76
CA SER A 7 -38.94 -58.52 6.89
C SER A 7 -38.42 -57.28 7.61
N SER A 8 -37.10 -57.08 7.60
CA SER A 8 -36.46 -55.87 8.10
C SER A 8 -36.27 -54.91 6.93
N GLY A 9 -36.95 -53.76 6.98
CA GLY A 9 -36.71 -52.63 6.09
C GLY A 9 -35.61 -51.74 6.66
N VAL A 10 -34.51 -51.57 5.93
CA VAL A 10 -33.47 -50.57 6.23
C VAL A 10 -33.88 -49.27 5.55
N ALA A 11 -34.16 -48.23 6.32
CA ALA A 11 -34.35 -46.88 5.82
C ALA A 11 -32.99 -46.17 5.75
N LEU A 12 -32.51 -45.91 4.53
CA LEU A 12 -31.34 -45.05 4.29
C LEU A 12 -31.79 -43.59 4.38
N LEU A 13 -31.37 -42.87 5.44
CA LEU A 13 -31.46 -41.42 5.47
C LEU A 13 -30.33 -40.84 4.59
N LEU A 14 -30.71 -40.28 3.44
CA LEU A 14 -29.85 -39.44 2.62
C LEU A 14 -29.82 -38.03 3.23
N LEU A 15 -28.72 -37.71 3.92
CA LEU A 15 -28.37 -36.35 4.30
C LEU A 15 -27.91 -35.59 3.05
N SER A 16 -28.77 -34.77 2.47
CA SER A 16 -28.39 -33.82 1.43
C SER A 16 -27.61 -32.67 2.06
N THR A 17 -26.28 -32.71 1.94
CA THR A 17 -25.43 -31.54 2.17
C THR A 17 -25.71 -30.53 1.05
N GLN A 18 -26.50 -29.51 1.36
CA GLN A 18 -26.62 -28.33 0.50
C GLN A 18 -25.29 -27.58 0.58
N TYR A 19 -24.46 -27.72 -0.45
CA TYR A 19 -23.40 -26.76 -0.71
C TYR A 19 -24.10 -25.45 -1.10
N ALA A 20 -24.07 -24.46 -0.22
CA ALA A 20 -24.41 -23.11 -0.60
C ALA A 20 -23.41 -22.68 -1.69
N CYS A 21 -23.90 -22.44 -2.90
CA CYS A 21 -23.15 -21.68 -3.90
C CYS A 21 -22.89 -20.30 -3.30
N THR A 22 -21.69 -20.08 -2.76
CA THR A 22 -21.18 -18.73 -2.56
C THR A 22 -21.08 -18.08 -3.93
N ASP A 23 -21.79 -16.97 -4.14
CA ASP A 23 -21.61 -16.14 -5.33
C ASP A 23 -20.14 -15.74 -5.41
N THR A 24 -19.39 -16.37 -6.32
CA THR A 24 -17.94 -16.20 -6.47
C THR A 24 -17.55 -14.84 -7.05
N ASN A 25 -18.53 -13.97 -7.34
CA ASN A 25 -18.35 -12.71 -8.07
C ASN A 25 -18.64 -11.48 -7.18
N GLN A 26 -18.28 -11.53 -5.90
CA GLN A 26 -18.41 -10.40 -4.99
C GLN A 26 -17.26 -10.34 -3.99
N ILE A 27 -16.78 -9.14 -3.71
CA ILE A 27 -15.88 -8.88 -2.59
C ILE A 27 -16.75 -8.76 -1.33
N GLN A 28 -16.64 -9.75 -0.45
CA GLN A 28 -17.37 -9.79 0.81
C GLN A 28 -16.52 -9.13 1.91
N THR A 29 -17.07 -8.13 2.57
CA THR A 29 -16.48 -7.50 3.75
C THR A 29 -17.32 -7.83 4.99
N THR A 30 -16.69 -8.09 6.12
CA THR A 30 -17.39 -8.36 7.38
C THR A 30 -17.12 -7.24 8.36
N ASN A 31 -18.16 -6.65 8.95
CA ASN A 31 -17.96 -5.70 10.04
C ASN A 31 -17.35 -6.41 11.26
N TYR A 32 -16.27 -5.84 11.76
CA TYR A 32 -15.58 -6.32 12.95
C TYR A 32 -15.42 -5.18 13.96
N ALA A 33 -15.51 -5.52 15.25
CA ALA A 33 -15.47 -4.53 16.32
C ALA A 33 -14.16 -3.73 16.37
N TYR A 34 -13.08 -4.30 15.81
CA TYR A 34 -11.75 -3.69 15.82
C TYR A 34 -11.35 -3.00 14.51
N ASP A 35 -12.27 -2.93 13.54
CA ASP A 35 -12.10 -2.16 12.30
C ASP A 35 -11.73 -0.69 12.59
N LEU A 36 -10.93 -0.11 11.70
CA LEU A 36 -10.85 1.34 11.59
C LEU A 36 -12.09 1.81 10.85
N SER A 37 -12.82 2.78 11.40
CA SER A 37 -14.05 3.28 10.79
C SER A 37 -14.23 4.75 11.14
N PHE A 38 -14.41 5.55 10.10
CA PHE A 38 -14.60 6.99 10.16
C PHE A 38 -15.72 7.39 9.18
N ASN A 39 -16.20 8.62 9.28
CA ASN A 39 -17.24 9.14 8.38
C ASN A 39 -16.65 9.97 7.23
N ASP A 40 -15.33 10.15 7.19
CA ASP A 40 -14.62 10.98 6.23
C ASP A 40 -13.33 10.28 5.79
N LEU A 41 -12.71 10.77 4.71
CA LEU A 41 -11.33 10.45 4.36
C LEU A 41 -10.39 11.30 5.23
N ALA A 42 -9.22 10.76 5.55
CA ALA A 42 -8.19 11.52 6.27
C ALA A 42 -7.68 12.69 5.43
N SER A 43 -7.50 13.87 6.03
CA SER A 43 -7.01 15.06 5.32
C SER A 43 -5.49 15.12 5.14
N THR A 44 -4.76 14.23 5.80
CA THR A 44 -3.31 14.09 5.73
C THR A 44 -2.93 12.62 5.51
N TRP A 45 -1.78 12.41 4.87
CA TRP A 45 -1.32 11.06 4.49
C TRP A 45 -1.03 10.15 5.70
N ASP A 46 -0.57 10.72 6.82
CA ASP A 46 -0.19 10.00 8.04
C ASP A 46 -1.39 9.48 8.85
N GLU A 47 -2.60 9.93 8.50
CA GLU A 47 -3.89 9.42 8.99
C GLU A 47 -4.61 8.54 7.95
N GLY A 48 -4.01 8.34 6.77
CA GLY A 48 -4.60 7.56 5.68
C GLY A 48 -4.79 6.08 6.02
N MET A 49 -5.77 5.44 5.37
CA MET A 49 -6.05 4.01 5.57
C MET A 49 -4.93 3.15 5.00
N PRO A 50 -4.22 2.37 5.84
CA PRO A 50 -3.09 1.57 5.39
C PRO A 50 -3.54 0.23 4.79
N LEU A 51 -2.98 -0.12 3.63
CA LEU A 51 -3.07 -1.43 2.99
C LEU A 51 -1.66 -1.91 2.63
N GLY A 52 -1.36 -3.20 2.73
CA GLY A 52 -0.03 -3.70 2.34
C GLY A 52 0.14 -5.21 2.44
N ASN A 53 1.22 -5.72 1.84
CA ASN A 53 1.58 -7.15 1.83
C ASN A 53 3.08 -7.43 2.05
N SER A 54 3.78 -6.55 2.76
CA SER A 54 5.24 -6.48 2.97
C SER A 54 6.10 -6.08 1.77
N ILE A 55 5.57 -6.16 0.55
CA ILE A 55 6.29 -5.79 -0.68
C ILE A 55 5.82 -4.44 -1.18
N ILE A 56 4.50 -4.30 -1.37
CA ILE A 56 3.86 -3.05 -1.76
C ILE A 56 2.84 -2.62 -0.71
N GLY A 57 2.51 -1.33 -0.73
CA GLY A 57 1.53 -0.76 0.16
C GLY A 57 0.81 0.44 -0.45
N ALA A 58 -0.34 0.76 0.15
CA ALA A 58 -1.09 1.96 -0.15
C ALA A 58 -1.57 2.66 1.11
N LEU A 59 -1.66 4.00 1.04
CA LEU A 59 -2.39 4.84 2.00
C LEU A 59 -3.56 5.51 1.26
N ILE A 60 -4.78 5.34 1.76
CA ILE A 60 -5.98 5.95 1.17
C ILE A 60 -6.43 7.14 2.02
N TRP A 61 -6.40 8.33 1.43
CA TRP A 61 -6.68 9.60 2.10
C TRP A 61 -7.20 10.65 1.10
N GLU A 62 -7.57 11.82 1.59
CA GLU A 62 -8.09 12.94 0.79
C GLU A 62 -7.01 14.02 0.60
N LYS A 63 -6.75 14.37 -0.65
CA LYS A 63 -5.84 15.47 -1.01
C LYS A 63 -6.57 16.52 -1.84
N GLY A 64 -6.91 17.64 -1.21
CA GLY A 64 -7.90 18.55 -1.79
C GLY A 64 -9.22 17.79 -1.94
N ASN A 65 -9.90 17.87 -3.07
CA ASN A 65 -11.15 17.11 -3.27
C ASN A 65 -10.97 15.79 -4.03
N LYS A 66 -9.81 15.16 -3.88
CA LYS A 66 -9.48 13.91 -4.57
C LYS A 66 -9.29 12.80 -3.55
N LEU A 67 -9.84 11.63 -3.85
CA LEU A 67 -9.39 10.41 -3.20
C LEU A 67 -8.01 10.08 -3.75
N ARG A 68 -7.02 10.01 -2.86
CA ARG A 68 -5.64 9.73 -3.16
C ARG A 68 -5.24 8.39 -2.55
N MET A 69 -4.67 7.54 -3.40
CA MET A 69 -4.00 6.32 -2.98
C MET A 69 -2.50 6.53 -3.15
N SER A 70 -1.77 6.85 -2.07
CA SER A 70 -0.30 6.87 -2.10
C SER A 70 0.19 5.45 -2.27
N LEU A 71 0.99 5.16 -3.28
CA LEU A 71 1.46 3.82 -3.61
C LEU A 71 2.96 3.71 -3.39
N ASP A 72 3.39 2.61 -2.79
CA ASP A 72 4.79 2.43 -2.46
C ASP A 72 5.24 0.97 -2.50
N ARG A 73 6.55 0.78 -2.59
CA ARG A 73 7.21 -0.52 -2.55
C ARG A 73 8.42 -0.47 -1.61
N VAL A 74 8.61 -1.54 -0.85
CA VAL A 74 9.57 -1.58 0.25
C VAL A 74 11.04 -1.37 -0.18
N ASP A 75 11.38 -1.72 -1.41
CA ASP A 75 12.74 -1.74 -1.94
C ASP A 75 13.10 -0.48 -2.77
N LEU A 76 12.25 0.55 -2.73
CA LEU A 76 12.55 1.84 -3.34
C LEU A 76 13.49 2.65 -2.46
N TRP A 77 14.79 2.52 -2.71
CA TRP A 77 15.86 3.20 -1.95
C TRP A 77 16.92 3.79 -2.86
N ASP A 78 17.37 5.01 -2.54
CA ASP A 78 18.66 5.51 -2.95
C ASP A 78 19.72 4.94 -2.00
N LEU A 79 20.56 4.05 -2.51
CA LEU A 79 21.63 3.42 -1.75
C LEU A 79 23.00 4.05 -2.04
N ARG A 80 23.06 5.30 -2.52
CA ARG A 80 24.34 5.95 -2.78
C ARG A 80 25.18 5.99 -1.51
N ASP A 81 26.44 5.63 -1.67
CA ASP A 81 27.38 5.65 -0.56
C ASP A 81 27.56 7.07 -0.03
N SER A 82 27.53 7.19 1.30
CA SER A 82 27.96 8.42 1.94
C SER A 82 29.49 8.51 1.81
N PRO A 83 30.06 9.63 1.32
CA PRO A 83 31.51 9.79 1.19
C PRO A 83 32.27 9.54 2.51
N ILE A 84 31.59 9.72 3.64
CA ILE A 84 32.16 9.51 4.97
C ILE A 84 32.58 8.07 5.24
N THR A 85 31.89 7.08 4.67
CA THR A 85 32.14 5.66 4.99
C THR A 85 33.48 5.17 4.44
N SER A 86 34.02 5.88 3.44
CA SER A 86 35.34 5.61 2.85
C SER A 86 36.46 6.45 3.48
N ASP A 87 36.14 7.33 4.43
CA ASP A 87 37.13 8.19 5.07
C ASP A 87 37.98 7.37 6.08
N PRO A 88 39.33 7.42 6.03
CA PRO A 88 40.19 6.70 6.97
C PRO A 88 39.94 7.04 8.45
N ASP A 89 39.41 8.24 8.73
CA ASP A 89 39.04 8.67 10.08
C ASP A 89 37.62 8.23 10.47
N PHE A 90 36.86 7.55 9.60
CA PHE A 90 35.59 6.91 9.96
C PHE A 90 35.83 5.74 10.92
N SER A 91 36.20 6.10 12.15
CA SER A 91 36.66 5.19 13.18
C SER A 91 36.32 5.76 14.55
N PHE A 92 35.98 4.87 15.48
CA PHE A 92 35.78 5.26 16.87
C PHE A 92 37.04 5.86 17.51
N LYS A 93 38.23 5.48 17.01
CA LYS A 93 39.51 6.02 17.48
C LYS A 93 39.62 7.53 17.23
N TYR A 94 39.22 8.01 16.06
CA TYR A 94 39.21 9.44 15.75
C TYR A 94 38.33 10.21 16.74
N VAL A 95 37.11 9.72 17.01
CA VAL A 95 36.20 10.32 18.00
C VAL A 95 36.85 10.41 19.37
N GLN A 96 37.51 9.33 19.84
CA GLN A 96 38.22 9.33 21.11
C GLN A 96 39.36 10.37 21.16
N GLU A 97 40.09 10.55 20.07
CA GLU A 97 41.17 11.54 19.99
C GLU A 97 40.65 12.98 20.10
N GLN A 98 39.54 13.30 19.44
CA GLN A 98 38.91 14.62 19.52
C GLN A 98 38.33 14.90 20.92
N VAL A 99 37.70 13.90 21.55
CA VAL A 99 37.23 13.99 22.94
C VAL A 99 38.39 14.25 23.91
N ARG A 100 39.54 13.58 23.75
CA ARG A 100 40.73 13.82 24.59
C ARG A 100 41.29 15.24 24.43
N LYS A 101 41.17 15.83 23.23
CA LYS A 101 41.54 17.22 22.94
C LYS A 101 40.53 18.23 23.51
N LYS A 102 39.37 17.77 24.03
CA LYS A 102 38.23 18.59 24.43
C LYS A 102 37.68 19.46 23.29
N ASP A 103 37.80 18.97 22.07
CA ASP A 103 37.30 19.63 20.85
C ASP A 103 36.38 18.67 20.12
N TYR A 104 35.06 18.81 20.32
CA TYR A 104 34.08 17.91 19.72
C TYR A 104 33.52 18.42 18.38
N LYS A 105 33.76 19.69 18.04
CA LYS A 105 33.24 20.29 16.80
C LYS A 105 33.66 19.53 15.53
N PRO A 106 34.91 19.03 15.40
CA PRO A 106 35.29 18.22 14.24
C PRO A 106 34.50 16.91 14.12
N VAL A 107 34.07 16.31 15.23
CA VAL A 107 33.24 15.10 15.21
C VAL A 107 31.85 15.44 14.70
N GLN A 108 31.25 16.55 15.15
CA GLN A 108 29.93 16.99 14.68
C GLN A 108 29.96 17.35 13.19
N ASP A 109 30.99 18.09 12.76
CA ASP A 109 31.14 18.48 11.35
C ASP A 109 31.35 17.28 10.45
N LYS A 110 32.05 16.26 10.96
CA LYS A 110 32.34 15.06 10.18
C LYS A 110 31.18 14.08 10.16
N PHE A 111 30.55 13.79 11.30
CA PHE A 111 29.59 12.67 11.42
C PHE A 111 28.12 13.10 11.61
N ASP A 112 27.85 14.31 12.10
CA ASP A 112 26.47 14.78 12.31
C ASP A 112 25.99 15.63 11.12
N ALA A 113 26.79 16.60 10.67
CA ALA A 113 26.42 17.52 9.58
C ALA A 113 26.01 16.80 8.27
N PRO A 114 26.69 15.71 7.83
CA PRO A 114 26.27 15.00 6.62
C PRO A 114 24.86 14.42 6.67
N TYR A 115 24.31 14.12 7.85
CA TYR A 115 22.92 13.63 7.98
C TYR A 115 21.90 14.68 7.51
N GLU A 116 22.19 15.97 7.70
CA GLU A 116 21.36 17.08 7.24
C GLU A 116 21.71 17.48 5.79
N GLU A 117 23.00 17.44 5.45
CA GLU A 117 23.52 17.96 4.17
C GLU A 117 23.37 16.99 2.99
N LEU A 118 23.41 15.69 3.23
CA LEU A 118 23.30 14.67 2.18
C LEU A 118 21.86 14.17 2.07
N PRO A 119 21.28 14.12 0.85
CA PRO A 119 19.90 13.67 0.66
C PRO A 119 19.73 12.15 0.63
N ALA A 120 20.83 11.41 0.77
CA ALA A 120 20.86 9.96 0.65
C ALA A 120 22.04 9.37 1.46
N PRO A 121 22.02 8.07 1.82
CA PRO A 121 21.00 7.07 1.46
C PRO A 121 19.63 7.38 2.06
N SER A 122 18.56 7.12 1.31
CA SER A 122 17.18 7.43 1.71
C SER A 122 16.19 6.51 1.01
N LYS A 123 15.05 6.24 1.65
CA LYS A 123 13.90 5.68 0.95
C LYS A 123 13.38 6.70 -0.07
N ILE A 124 12.74 6.23 -1.15
CA ILE A 124 12.08 7.11 -2.13
C ILE A 124 10.64 6.64 -2.37
N PRO A 125 9.67 7.55 -2.60
CA PRO A 125 8.28 7.17 -2.81
C PRO A 125 8.05 6.57 -4.20
N GLY A 126 7.04 5.70 -4.31
CA GLY A 126 6.61 5.08 -5.57
C GLY A 126 5.83 6.03 -6.49
N ALA A 127 4.54 6.22 -6.23
CA ALA A 127 3.66 7.15 -6.95
C ALA A 127 2.34 7.34 -6.17
N ALA A 128 1.33 7.94 -6.77
CA ALA A 128 -0.03 7.88 -6.25
C ALA A 128 -1.08 7.76 -7.36
N LEU A 129 -2.23 7.19 -7.04
CA LEU A 129 -3.43 7.33 -7.86
C LEU A 129 -4.31 8.43 -7.27
N GLU A 130 -4.86 9.28 -8.14
CA GLU A 130 -5.83 10.29 -7.76
C GLU A 130 -7.12 10.13 -8.56
N PHE A 131 -8.24 10.03 -7.84
CA PHE A 131 -9.58 9.99 -8.40
C PHE A 131 -10.30 11.30 -8.09
N ASN A 132 -10.89 11.92 -9.12
CA ASN A 132 -11.74 13.08 -8.90
C ASN A 132 -13.11 12.61 -8.37
N VAL A 133 -13.32 12.75 -7.07
CA VAL A 133 -14.53 12.29 -6.38
C VAL A 133 -15.51 13.43 -6.06
N ASP A 134 -15.27 14.65 -6.56
CA ASP A 134 -16.15 15.82 -6.36
C ASP A 134 -17.62 15.50 -6.68
N ALA A 135 -17.84 14.79 -7.79
CA ALA A 135 -19.18 14.46 -8.27
C ALA A 135 -19.88 13.36 -7.45
N LEU A 136 -19.17 12.65 -6.57
CA LEU A 136 -19.73 11.60 -5.72
C LEU A 136 -20.40 12.19 -4.46
N GLY A 137 -20.08 13.44 -4.11
CA GLY A 137 -20.59 14.10 -2.91
C GLY A 137 -19.80 13.76 -1.65
N ASN A 138 -20.44 13.84 -0.49
CA ASN A 138 -19.77 13.58 0.79
C ASN A 138 -19.53 12.08 1.00
N VAL A 139 -18.43 11.78 1.70
CA VAL A 139 -18.19 10.45 2.24
C VAL A 139 -19.22 10.19 3.35
N LYS A 140 -19.82 9.01 3.32
CA LYS A 140 -20.74 8.49 4.34
C LYS A 140 -19.98 7.61 5.33
N GLN A 141 -19.04 6.81 4.85
CA GLN A 141 -18.21 5.93 5.66
C GLN A 141 -16.88 5.64 4.96
N ASN A 142 -15.81 5.57 5.75
CA ASN A 142 -14.51 5.03 5.37
C ASN A 142 -14.12 3.98 6.40
N ARG A 143 -14.01 2.71 6.00
CA ARG A 143 -13.79 1.57 6.90
C ARG A 143 -12.67 0.69 6.38
N LEU A 144 -11.75 0.28 7.25
CA LEU A 144 -10.81 -0.79 6.98
C LEU A 144 -11.30 -2.05 7.69
N HIS A 145 -11.76 -3.03 6.91
CA HIS A 145 -12.19 -4.33 7.39
C HIS A 145 -10.97 -5.19 7.69
N LEU A 146 -10.63 -5.36 8.97
CA LEU A 146 -9.34 -5.99 9.31
C LEU A 146 -9.31 -7.49 8.94
N LYS A 147 -10.46 -8.16 8.99
CA LYS A 147 -10.56 -9.60 8.68
C LYS A 147 -10.20 -9.92 7.24
N GLU A 148 -10.70 -9.10 6.32
CA GLU A 148 -10.47 -9.27 4.88
C GLU A 148 -9.38 -8.35 4.34
N ALA A 149 -8.84 -7.42 5.15
CA ALA A 149 -7.86 -6.40 4.72
C ALA A 149 -8.30 -5.57 3.51
N VAL A 150 -9.58 -5.19 3.51
CA VAL A 150 -10.22 -4.37 2.47
C VAL A 150 -10.55 -3.01 3.06
N ASN A 151 -10.12 -1.93 2.41
CA ASN A 151 -10.66 -0.61 2.67
C ASN A 151 -11.92 -0.39 1.83
N GLU A 152 -12.97 0.08 2.48
CA GLU A 152 -14.27 0.39 1.92
C GLU A 152 -14.60 1.86 2.16
N VAL A 153 -14.90 2.59 1.09
CA VAL A 153 -15.38 3.97 1.15
C VAL A 153 -16.77 4.02 0.53
N GLU A 154 -17.76 4.49 1.27
CA GLU A 154 -19.12 4.74 0.79
C GLU A 154 -19.39 6.23 0.71
N TRP A 155 -20.05 6.68 -0.35
CA TRP A 155 -20.55 8.04 -0.51
C TRP A 155 -22.06 8.11 -0.26
N GLU A 156 -22.57 9.30 0.08
CA GLU A 156 -24.00 9.51 0.33
C GLU A 156 -24.89 9.22 -0.89
N ASN A 157 -24.34 9.34 -2.10
CA ASN A 157 -25.04 9.03 -3.35
C ASN A 157 -25.16 7.52 -3.62
N GLY A 158 -24.56 6.65 -2.79
CA GLY A 158 -24.58 5.20 -2.93
C GLY A 158 -23.42 4.61 -3.74
N THR A 159 -22.51 5.43 -4.28
CA THR A 159 -21.23 4.97 -4.81
C THR A 159 -20.42 4.32 -3.69
N ARG A 160 -19.72 3.24 -4.02
CA ARG A 160 -18.87 2.49 -3.10
C ARG A 160 -17.53 2.21 -3.75
N MET A 161 -16.43 2.41 -3.03
CA MET A 161 -15.10 1.97 -3.41
C MET A 161 -14.65 0.84 -2.49
N LEU A 162 -14.07 -0.22 -3.05
CA LEU A 162 -13.31 -1.22 -2.30
C LEU A 162 -11.87 -1.24 -2.81
N SER A 163 -10.90 -1.39 -1.91
CA SER A 163 -9.50 -1.57 -2.29
C SER A 163 -8.79 -2.53 -1.34
N PHE A 164 -7.90 -3.35 -1.89
CA PHE A 164 -7.04 -4.25 -1.13
C PHE A 164 -5.70 -4.41 -1.85
N VAL A 165 -4.65 -4.69 -1.07
CA VAL A 165 -3.37 -5.17 -1.60
C VAL A 165 -3.39 -6.69 -1.51
N HIS A 166 -3.20 -7.40 -2.62
CA HIS A 166 -3.24 -8.86 -2.63
C HIS A 166 -2.21 -9.43 -1.64
N ALA A 167 -2.59 -10.41 -0.84
CA ALA A 167 -1.78 -10.84 0.31
C ALA A 167 -0.44 -11.51 -0.07
N GLU A 168 -0.39 -12.11 -1.27
CA GLU A 168 0.73 -12.91 -1.78
C GLU A 168 1.22 -12.49 -3.18
N GLN A 169 0.61 -11.48 -3.79
CA GLN A 169 0.93 -11.06 -5.16
C GLN A 169 1.26 -9.57 -5.10
N PRO A 170 2.27 -9.07 -5.82
CA PRO A 170 2.68 -7.67 -5.78
C PRO A 170 1.73 -6.75 -6.57
N VAL A 171 0.41 -6.92 -6.38
CA VAL A 171 -0.63 -6.13 -7.02
C VAL A 171 -1.63 -5.61 -5.98
N GLY A 172 -2.10 -4.39 -6.18
CA GLY A 172 -3.22 -3.82 -5.42
C GLY A 172 -4.40 -3.56 -6.34
N TRP A 173 -5.60 -3.83 -5.83
CA TRP A 173 -6.86 -3.69 -6.55
C TRP A 173 -7.67 -2.51 -6.01
N PHE A 174 -8.43 -1.88 -6.88
CA PHE A 174 -9.53 -0.99 -6.52
C PHE A 174 -10.75 -1.28 -7.40
N ILE A 175 -11.93 -1.09 -6.84
CA ILE A 175 -13.19 -1.19 -7.55
C ILE A 175 -14.11 -0.09 -7.05
N PHE A 176 -14.61 0.74 -7.96
CA PHE A 176 -15.76 1.60 -7.70
C PHE A 176 -17.01 0.91 -8.25
N GLU A 177 -18.06 0.87 -7.45
CA GLU A 177 -19.37 0.32 -7.79
C GLU A 177 -20.43 1.41 -7.72
N ASN A 178 -21.55 1.20 -8.42
CA ASN A 178 -22.68 2.14 -8.47
C ASN A 178 -22.31 3.53 -9.01
N LEU A 179 -21.31 3.62 -9.88
CA LEU A 179 -20.97 4.86 -10.57
C LEU A 179 -22.11 5.31 -11.48
N THR A 180 -22.48 6.58 -11.38
CA THR A 180 -23.46 7.21 -12.27
C THR A 180 -22.84 7.77 -13.55
N ASP A 181 -21.53 8.01 -13.55
CA ASP A 181 -20.74 8.50 -14.68
C ASP A 181 -19.31 7.95 -14.60
N SER A 182 -18.50 8.19 -15.63
CA SER A 182 -17.07 7.94 -15.64
C SER A 182 -16.36 8.66 -14.49
N LEU A 183 -15.36 7.99 -13.89
CA LEU A 183 -14.56 8.52 -12.80
C LEU A 183 -13.12 8.73 -13.31
N PRO A 184 -12.68 9.98 -13.57
CA PRO A 184 -11.33 10.24 -14.03
C PRO A 184 -10.29 9.84 -12.98
N MET A 185 -9.25 9.14 -13.42
CA MET A 185 -8.12 8.69 -12.61
C MET A 185 -6.81 9.18 -13.23
N ASN A 186 -5.88 9.64 -12.40
CA ASN A 186 -4.52 9.99 -12.82
C ASN A 186 -3.49 9.24 -12.00
N LEU A 187 -2.41 8.80 -12.64
CA LEU A 187 -1.19 8.36 -11.95
C LEU A 187 -0.28 9.57 -11.74
N ILE A 188 0.01 9.89 -10.49
CA ILE A 188 0.81 11.04 -10.07
C ILE A 188 2.21 10.55 -9.66
N PRO A 189 3.24 10.75 -10.50
CA PRO A 189 4.60 10.38 -10.14
C PRO A 189 5.19 11.32 -9.08
N PRO A 190 6.21 10.89 -8.33
CA PRO A 190 7.01 11.79 -7.52
C PRO A 190 7.73 12.83 -8.39
N VAL A 191 7.95 14.02 -7.84
CA VAL A 191 8.59 15.14 -8.53
C VAL A 191 10.07 15.20 -8.13
N TYR A 192 10.95 14.73 -9.01
CA TYR A 192 12.40 14.81 -8.84
C TYR A 192 13.00 16.04 -9.54
N GLN A 193 12.37 16.52 -10.62
CA GLN A 193 12.73 17.79 -11.27
C GLN A 193 11.48 18.64 -11.47
N LYS A 194 11.49 19.88 -10.94
CA LYS A 194 10.43 20.84 -11.23
C LYS A 194 10.60 21.36 -12.67
N GLN A 195 9.54 21.32 -13.47
CA GLN A 195 9.52 22.03 -14.75
C GLN A 195 9.48 23.55 -14.49
N ALA A 196 10.06 24.34 -15.39
CA ALA A 196 10.23 25.79 -15.21
C ALA A 196 8.92 26.60 -15.05
N ASP A 197 7.77 25.99 -15.36
CA ASP A 197 6.47 26.66 -15.39
C ASP A 197 5.54 26.32 -14.20
N ASP A 198 5.95 25.45 -13.26
CA ASP A 198 5.14 25.13 -12.08
C ASP A 198 5.26 26.21 -10.99
N LYS A 199 4.42 27.24 -11.11
CA LYS A 199 4.15 28.24 -10.04
C LYS A 199 3.15 27.71 -9.00
N GLY A 200 3.30 26.45 -8.58
CA GLY A 200 2.46 25.80 -7.58
C GLY A 200 3.21 25.52 -6.28
N ASP A 201 2.72 26.12 -5.19
CA ASP A 201 3.12 26.00 -3.79
C ASP A 201 4.61 26.17 -3.43
N GLN A 202 4.94 27.37 -2.94
CA GLN A 202 6.12 27.62 -2.13
C GLN A 202 5.93 26.99 -0.74
N SER A 203 6.11 25.67 -0.60
CA SER A 203 6.42 25.14 0.72
C SER A 203 7.89 25.48 1.03
N SER A 204 8.11 26.18 2.13
CA SER A 204 9.37 26.79 2.57
C SER A 204 10.40 25.76 3.09
N VAL A 205 10.35 24.52 2.62
CA VAL A 205 11.20 23.41 3.08
C VAL A 205 12.10 22.92 1.94
N SER A 206 12.89 23.84 1.36
CA SER A 206 13.87 23.50 0.31
C SER A 206 14.90 22.46 0.77
N GLY A 207 15.12 22.35 2.08
CA GLY A 207 16.04 21.40 2.70
C GLY A 207 15.61 19.94 2.60
N LEU A 208 14.33 19.59 2.40
CA LEU A 208 13.88 18.19 2.38
C LEU A 208 13.28 17.76 1.04
N SER A 209 13.44 18.53 -0.04
CA SER A 209 12.86 18.18 -1.34
C SER A 209 13.49 16.91 -1.94
N LEU A 210 12.67 16.04 -2.54
CA LEU A 210 13.14 14.88 -3.35
C LEU A 210 14.11 15.31 -4.46
N GLY A 211 13.99 16.53 -4.97
CA GLY A 211 14.89 17.05 -6.01
C GLY A 211 16.35 17.18 -5.58
N ARG A 212 16.66 17.11 -4.28
CA ARG A 212 18.06 17.04 -3.80
C ARG A 212 18.77 15.77 -4.28
N LEU A 213 18.05 14.70 -4.59
CA LEU A 213 18.62 13.45 -5.11
C LEU A 213 19.25 13.61 -6.50
N GLY A 214 18.85 14.64 -7.26
CA GLY A 214 19.44 14.97 -8.56
C GLY A 214 19.04 14.05 -9.71
N TYR A 215 17.98 13.26 -9.55
CA TYR A 215 17.48 12.38 -10.61
C TYR A 215 16.92 13.18 -11.78
N GLU A 216 16.94 12.59 -12.96
CA GLU A 216 16.09 13.02 -14.08
C GLU A 216 14.64 12.63 -13.79
N GLN A 217 13.68 13.45 -14.22
CA GLN A 217 12.26 13.08 -14.08
C GLN A 217 11.94 11.90 -14.99
N GLY A 218 11.30 10.87 -14.43
CA GLY A 218 10.84 9.70 -15.17
C GLY A 218 9.76 10.02 -16.20
N THR A 219 9.42 9.03 -17.03
CA THR A 219 8.44 9.20 -18.11
C THR A 219 7.12 8.52 -17.78
N LEU A 220 6.01 9.21 -18.09
CA LEU A 220 4.65 8.70 -17.94
C LEU A 220 4.08 8.37 -19.32
N ASN A 221 3.75 7.11 -19.54
CA ASN A 221 3.24 6.59 -20.79
C ASN A 221 1.80 6.10 -20.59
N THR A 222 0.86 6.73 -21.30
CA THR A 222 -0.57 6.36 -21.28
C THR A 222 -0.95 5.68 -22.59
N ASP A 223 -1.51 4.48 -22.48
CA ASP A 223 -2.03 3.70 -23.60
C ASP A 223 -3.44 3.18 -23.25
N GLY A 224 -4.46 3.89 -23.75
CA GLY A 224 -5.86 3.58 -23.48
C GLY A 224 -6.18 3.55 -21.99
N ASN A 225 -6.41 2.34 -21.48
CA ASN A 225 -6.78 2.05 -20.08
C ASN A 225 -5.60 1.58 -19.22
N LYS A 226 -4.37 1.89 -19.64
CA LYS A 226 -3.13 1.57 -18.92
C LYS A 226 -2.26 2.82 -18.84
N ILE A 227 -1.70 3.07 -17.66
CA ILE A 227 -0.65 4.08 -17.46
C ILE A 227 0.57 3.38 -16.86
N VAL A 228 1.75 3.67 -17.40
CA VAL A 228 3.04 3.18 -16.92
C VAL A 228 3.95 4.37 -16.65
N PHE A 229 4.56 4.40 -15.48
CA PHE A 229 5.59 5.35 -15.11
C PHE A 229 6.92 4.64 -14.92
N ASP A 230 7.95 5.08 -15.64
CA ASP A 230 9.31 4.55 -15.56
C ASP A 230 10.25 5.60 -14.98
N GLN A 231 10.96 5.28 -13.90
CA GLN A 231 11.89 6.18 -13.22
C GLN A 231 13.27 5.54 -13.06
N LYS A 232 14.30 6.31 -13.42
CA LYS A 232 15.71 5.98 -13.10
C LYS A 232 16.11 6.65 -11.78
N GLY A 233 16.67 5.88 -10.86
CA GLY A 233 17.23 6.39 -9.61
C GLY A 233 18.75 6.52 -9.67
N TRP A 234 19.40 6.25 -8.54
CA TRP A 234 20.86 6.26 -8.43
C TRP A 234 21.49 5.08 -9.18
N ASP A 235 22.57 5.35 -9.91
CA ASP A 235 23.35 4.36 -10.68
C ASP A 235 22.48 3.56 -11.67
N ASP A 236 22.43 2.23 -11.52
CA ASP A 236 21.62 1.32 -12.34
C ASP A 236 20.23 1.04 -11.72
N PHE A 237 19.88 1.66 -10.59
CA PHE A 237 18.57 1.48 -9.97
C PHE A 237 17.47 2.09 -10.85
N THR A 238 16.41 1.32 -11.09
CA THR A 238 15.19 1.79 -11.77
C THR A 238 13.96 1.23 -11.10
N TYR A 239 12.81 1.88 -11.26
CA TYR A 239 11.52 1.33 -10.88
C TYR A 239 10.43 1.69 -11.88
N GLN A 240 9.40 0.85 -11.91
CA GLN A 240 8.21 1.00 -12.74
C GLN A 240 6.96 0.96 -11.87
N VAL A 241 6.05 1.91 -12.08
CA VAL A 241 4.69 1.88 -11.54
C VAL A 241 3.73 1.69 -12.70
N ALA A 242 2.78 0.77 -12.57
CA ALA A 242 1.76 0.57 -13.58
C ALA A 242 0.37 0.53 -12.95
N VAL A 243 -0.60 1.07 -13.65
CA VAL A 243 -2.03 0.89 -13.36
C VAL A 243 -2.76 0.53 -14.64
N LYS A 244 -3.67 -0.43 -14.56
CA LYS A 244 -4.57 -0.80 -15.65
C LYS A 244 -5.99 -0.97 -15.11
N TRP A 245 -6.99 -0.53 -15.88
CA TRP A 245 -8.38 -0.57 -15.43
C TRP A 245 -9.35 -0.96 -16.55
N LYS A 246 -10.56 -1.38 -16.20
CA LYS A 246 -11.67 -1.66 -17.12
C LYS A 246 -12.95 -1.05 -16.57
N GLN A 247 -13.82 -0.59 -17.47
CA GLN A 247 -15.18 -0.18 -17.14
C GLN A 247 -16.14 -1.33 -17.45
N GLU A 248 -16.92 -1.75 -16.46
CA GLU A 248 -17.94 -2.79 -16.59
C GLU A 248 -19.29 -2.26 -16.10
N GLY A 249 -20.08 -1.70 -17.02
CA GLY A 249 -21.33 -1.03 -16.67
C GLY A 249 -21.08 0.13 -15.72
N ASN A 250 -21.65 0.07 -14.52
CA ASN A 250 -21.48 1.06 -13.45
C ASN A 250 -20.28 0.76 -12.52
N LYS A 251 -19.36 -0.12 -12.94
CA LYS A 251 -18.16 -0.47 -12.18
C LYS A 251 -16.89 0.00 -12.88
N LEU A 252 -15.98 0.62 -12.15
CA LEU A 252 -14.59 0.86 -12.56
C LEU A 252 -13.71 -0.09 -11.76
N ILE A 253 -13.07 -1.05 -12.42
CA ILE A 253 -12.21 -2.05 -11.78
C ILE A 253 -10.78 -1.78 -12.25
N GLY A 254 -9.85 -1.59 -11.32
CA GLY A 254 -8.46 -1.40 -11.67
C GLY A 254 -7.49 -2.11 -10.74
N VAL A 255 -6.29 -2.32 -11.27
CA VAL A 255 -5.18 -2.95 -10.60
C VAL A 255 -3.92 -2.12 -10.82
N TRP A 256 -3.10 -2.04 -9.80
CA TRP A 256 -1.81 -1.35 -9.83
C TRP A 256 -0.70 -2.25 -9.29
N SER A 257 0.53 -1.96 -9.70
CA SER A 257 1.72 -2.67 -9.28
C SER A 257 2.92 -1.73 -9.29
N ILE A 258 3.93 -2.04 -8.47
CA ILE A 258 5.24 -1.39 -8.48
C ILE A 258 6.32 -2.47 -8.55
N THR A 259 7.30 -2.30 -9.43
CA THR A 259 8.51 -3.14 -9.48
C THR A 259 9.78 -2.31 -9.57
N SER A 260 10.91 -2.87 -9.15
CA SER A 260 12.23 -2.26 -9.21
C SER A 260 13.17 -3.11 -10.05
N SER A 261 14.37 -2.62 -10.36
CA SER A 261 15.43 -3.41 -11.01
C SER A 261 15.96 -4.58 -10.17
N LEU A 262 15.46 -4.78 -8.94
CA LEU A 262 15.82 -5.90 -8.07
C LEU A 262 14.96 -7.15 -8.31
N VAL A 263 13.97 -7.08 -9.18
CA VAL A 263 13.11 -8.20 -9.57
C VAL A 263 13.01 -8.29 -11.09
N ASP A 264 12.77 -9.49 -11.61
CA ASP A 264 12.69 -9.73 -13.05
C ASP A 264 11.35 -9.27 -13.63
N GLU A 265 10.29 -9.25 -12.82
CA GLU A 265 8.95 -8.88 -13.23
C GLU A 265 8.81 -7.37 -13.51
N LYS A 266 7.99 -7.05 -14.51
CA LYS A 266 7.59 -5.67 -14.80
C LYS A 266 6.19 -5.39 -14.25
N ALA A 267 6.02 -4.26 -13.56
CA ALA A 267 4.71 -3.81 -13.08
C ALA A 267 3.66 -3.79 -14.19
N SER A 268 4.03 -3.35 -15.40
CA SER A 268 3.18 -3.35 -16.59
C SER A 268 2.70 -4.74 -17.03
N GLN A 269 3.46 -5.81 -16.78
CA GLN A 269 3.03 -7.18 -17.03
C GLN A 269 2.16 -7.70 -15.88
N LEU A 270 2.54 -7.41 -14.63
CA LEU A 270 1.79 -7.83 -13.45
C LEU A 270 0.33 -7.34 -13.45
N VAL A 271 0.10 -6.08 -13.86
CA VAL A 271 -1.26 -5.54 -14.01
C VAL A 271 -2.06 -6.18 -15.14
N GLU A 272 -1.39 -6.61 -16.22
CA GLU A 272 -2.03 -7.34 -17.32
C GLU A 272 -2.46 -8.74 -16.87
N ASP A 273 -1.55 -9.47 -16.23
CA ASP A 273 -1.81 -10.82 -15.73
C ASP A 273 -2.89 -10.82 -14.64
N ALA A 274 -2.89 -9.82 -13.75
CA ALA A 274 -3.90 -9.70 -12.71
C ALA A 274 -5.30 -9.45 -13.29
N LEU A 275 -5.44 -8.57 -14.29
CA LEU A 275 -6.73 -8.38 -14.98
C LEU A 275 -7.20 -9.61 -15.75
N GLN A 276 -6.28 -10.46 -16.23
CA GLN A 276 -6.64 -11.74 -16.83
C GLN A 276 -7.10 -12.78 -15.80
N ARG A 277 -6.49 -12.82 -14.60
CA ARG A 277 -6.95 -13.66 -13.48
C ARG A 277 -8.30 -13.22 -12.93
N ASP A 278 -8.61 -11.93 -13.08
CA ASP A 278 -9.79 -11.24 -12.55
C ASP A 278 -9.76 -10.99 -11.03
N ILE A 279 -10.37 -9.88 -10.61
CA ILE A 279 -10.37 -9.38 -9.24
C ILE A 279 -10.94 -10.40 -8.25
N TYR A 280 -11.94 -11.19 -8.64
CA TYR A 280 -12.58 -12.13 -7.70
C TYR A 280 -11.70 -13.36 -7.42
N ALA A 281 -10.93 -13.81 -8.42
CA ALA A 281 -9.97 -14.89 -8.20
C ALA A 281 -8.85 -14.43 -7.25
N ASP A 282 -8.28 -13.25 -7.51
CA ASP A 282 -7.27 -12.63 -6.64
C ASP A 282 -7.83 -12.33 -5.23
N PHE A 283 -9.09 -11.90 -5.12
CA PHE A 283 -9.71 -11.66 -3.81
C PHE A 283 -9.88 -12.97 -3.01
N ASN A 284 -10.24 -14.08 -3.66
CA ASN A 284 -10.40 -15.37 -2.97
C ASN A 284 -9.07 -15.84 -2.35
N SER A 285 -7.97 -15.84 -3.11
CA SER A 285 -6.65 -16.22 -2.57
C SER A 285 -6.16 -15.23 -1.50
N HIS A 286 -6.38 -13.93 -1.70
CA HIS A 286 -6.09 -12.91 -0.70
C HIS A 286 -6.85 -13.16 0.62
N ASN A 287 -8.15 -13.43 0.55
CA ASN A 287 -9.00 -13.67 1.70
C ASN A 287 -8.61 -14.98 2.42
N ASP A 288 -8.25 -16.03 1.68
CA ASP A 288 -7.77 -17.28 2.26
C ASP A 288 -6.47 -17.09 3.05
N TRP A 289 -5.56 -16.26 2.55
CA TRP A 289 -4.35 -15.89 3.27
C TRP A 289 -4.69 -15.16 4.59
N TRP A 290 -5.56 -14.15 4.55
CA TRP A 290 -5.93 -13.38 5.76
C TRP A 290 -6.70 -14.23 6.78
N LYS A 291 -7.59 -15.13 6.35
CA LYS A 291 -8.22 -16.11 7.24
C LYS A 291 -7.18 -16.99 7.93
N ASN A 292 -6.19 -17.49 7.20
CA ASN A 292 -5.13 -18.29 7.79
C ASN A 292 -4.26 -17.45 8.75
N PHE A 293 -3.96 -16.20 8.43
CA PHE A 293 -3.23 -15.27 9.30
C PHE A 293 -3.97 -15.05 10.62
N TRP A 294 -5.26 -14.66 10.56
CA TRP A 294 -6.09 -14.41 11.73
C TRP A 294 -6.39 -15.68 12.54
N SER A 295 -6.36 -16.87 11.92
CA SER A 295 -6.55 -18.14 12.64
C SER A 295 -5.42 -18.48 13.64
N LYS A 296 -4.29 -17.76 13.60
CA LYS A 296 -3.12 -18.08 14.43
C LYS A 296 -3.21 -17.53 15.85
N SER A 297 -3.92 -16.43 16.06
CA SER A 297 -3.97 -15.76 17.36
C SER A 297 -5.20 -14.87 17.49
N GLU A 298 -5.86 -14.96 18.64
CA GLU A 298 -6.88 -14.05 19.10
C GLU A 298 -6.67 -13.76 20.59
N ILE A 299 -7.05 -12.56 21.03
CA ILE A 299 -7.07 -12.19 22.44
C ILE A 299 -8.44 -11.65 22.82
N SER A 300 -8.77 -11.74 24.10
CA SER A 300 -9.88 -11.02 24.72
C SER A 300 -9.43 -10.46 26.05
N ILE A 301 -9.56 -9.15 26.23
CA ILE A 301 -9.16 -8.43 27.43
C ILE A 301 -10.29 -7.46 27.85
N PRO A 302 -10.41 -7.11 29.14
CA PRO A 302 -11.50 -6.26 29.61
C PRO A 302 -11.52 -4.83 29.03
N ASP A 303 -10.37 -4.34 28.56
CA ASP A 303 -10.22 -3.00 27.98
C ASP A 303 -10.36 -3.05 26.46
N SER A 304 -11.51 -2.64 25.95
CA SER A 304 -11.83 -2.70 24.52
C SER A 304 -11.01 -1.72 23.67
N VAL A 305 -10.46 -0.65 24.25
CA VAL A 305 -9.61 0.31 23.53
C VAL A 305 -8.24 -0.33 23.29
N ILE A 306 -7.66 -0.93 24.32
CA ILE A 306 -6.38 -1.65 24.19
C ILE A 306 -6.55 -2.88 23.31
N GLU A 307 -7.67 -3.61 23.43
CA GLU A 307 -7.94 -4.78 22.59
C GLU A 307 -8.02 -4.37 21.12
N LYS A 308 -8.77 -3.30 20.81
CA LYS A 308 -8.81 -2.75 19.46
C LYS A 308 -7.41 -2.39 18.98
N GLN A 309 -6.60 -1.70 19.79
CA GLN A 309 -5.24 -1.34 19.39
C GLN A 309 -4.39 -2.57 19.06
N TYR A 310 -4.47 -3.64 19.87
CA TYR A 310 -3.77 -4.89 19.59
C TYR A 310 -4.10 -5.42 18.20
N TYR A 311 -5.39 -5.56 17.85
CA TYR A 311 -5.78 -6.07 16.53
C TYR A 311 -5.34 -5.15 15.39
N ASN A 312 -5.33 -3.83 15.60
CA ASN A 312 -4.80 -2.88 14.63
C ASN A 312 -3.29 -3.04 14.41
N GLU A 313 -2.52 -3.28 15.46
CA GLU A 313 -1.07 -3.54 15.33
C GLU A 313 -0.77 -4.92 14.72
N ILE A 314 -1.54 -5.95 15.06
CA ILE A 314 -1.42 -7.27 14.42
C ILE A 314 -1.78 -7.20 12.93
N TYR A 315 -2.79 -6.42 12.56
CA TYR A 315 -3.10 -6.14 11.17
C TYR A 315 -1.90 -5.49 10.46
N LYS A 316 -1.33 -4.41 11.02
CA LYS A 316 -0.16 -3.74 10.45
C LYS A 316 1.03 -4.68 10.29
N LEU A 317 1.31 -5.52 11.29
CA LEU A 317 2.35 -6.56 11.19
C LEU A 317 2.05 -7.52 10.03
N GLY A 318 0.79 -7.95 9.91
CA GLY A 318 0.27 -8.71 8.77
C GLY A 318 0.30 -7.96 7.45
N SER A 319 0.48 -6.65 7.41
CA SER A 319 0.63 -5.87 6.18
C SER A 319 2.07 -5.53 5.83
N THR A 320 3.02 -5.61 6.78
CA THR A 320 4.40 -5.17 6.58
C THR A 320 5.44 -6.28 6.66
N ALA A 321 5.09 -7.47 7.16
CA ALA A 321 6.05 -8.55 7.39
C ALA A 321 5.62 -9.86 6.72
N ARG A 322 6.52 -10.50 5.97
CA ARG A 322 6.38 -11.86 5.46
C ARG A 322 7.68 -12.63 5.63
N GLU A 323 7.59 -13.95 5.52
CA GLU A 323 8.78 -14.77 5.33
C GLU A 323 9.47 -14.35 4.03
N ASN A 324 10.80 -14.17 4.07
CA ASN A 324 11.61 -13.73 2.94
C ASN A 324 11.25 -12.33 2.38
N SER A 325 10.60 -11.45 3.15
CA SER A 325 10.45 -10.04 2.80
C SER A 325 11.62 -9.19 3.28
N TYR A 326 11.68 -7.95 2.79
CA TYR A 326 12.59 -6.93 3.31
C TYR A 326 12.31 -6.64 4.79
N PRO A 327 13.33 -6.20 5.56
CA PRO A 327 13.14 -5.76 6.94
C PRO A 327 12.22 -4.53 7.00
N ILE A 328 11.44 -4.44 8.08
CA ILE A 328 10.52 -3.32 8.33
C ILE A 328 11.36 -2.06 8.63
N SER A 329 11.35 -1.09 7.71
CA SER A 329 11.93 0.24 7.91
C SER A 329 10.99 1.13 8.74
N LEU A 330 11.40 2.37 9.06
CA LEU A 330 10.60 3.33 9.84
C LEU A 330 9.17 3.51 9.31
N GLN A 331 8.99 3.39 8.00
CA GLN A 331 7.71 3.56 7.31
C GLN A 331 7.33 2.35 6.45
N ALA A 332 7.99 1.20 6.62
CA ALA A 332 7.66 -0.06 5.96
C ALA A 332 7.30 0.06 4.45
N VAL A 333 6.02 -0.14 4.10
CA VAL A 333 5.45 -0.01 2.74
C VAL A 333 4.55 1.23 2.59
N TRP A 334 4.64 2.19 3.52
CA TRP A 334 3.80 3.39 3.59
C TRP A 334 4.67 4.65 3.73
N THR A 335 5.40 5.00 2.67
CA THR A 335 6.21 6.21 2.64
C THR A 335 5.38 7.48 2.77
N ALA A 336 5.92 8.48 3.48
CA ALA A 336 5.37 9.83 3.58
C ALA A 336 5.03 10.42 2.21
N ASP A 337 3.79 10.87 2.04
CA ASP A 337 3.30 11.47 0.79
C ASP A 337 3.15 12.99 0.90
N ASN A 338 4.29 13.64 1.16
CA ASN A 338 4.41 15.09 1.32
C ASN A 338 5.38 15.72 0.30
N GLY A 339 5.91 14.93 -0.64
CA GLY A 339 6.88 15.37 -1.65
C GLY A 339 8.29 15.66 -1.09
N GLN A 340 8.55 15.25 0.15
CA GLN A 340 9.85 15.39 0.81
C GLN A 340 10.60 14.06 0.82
N LEU A 341 11.89 14.12 1.16
CA LEU A 341 12.69 12.96 1.53
C LEU A 341 12.00 12.28 2.73
N PRO A 342 11.68 10.98 2.62
CA PRO A 342 11.18 10.20 3.73
C PRO A 342 12.16 10.18 4.91
N PRO A 343 11.66 10.04 6.15
CA PRO A 343 12.49 9.98 7.36
C PRO A 343 13.34 8.70 7.47
#